data_AF-A0A944BKW1-F1
#
_entry.id   AF-A0A944BKW1-F1
#
_cell.length_a   1.000
_cell.length_b   1.000
_cell.length_c   1.000
_cell.angle_alpha   90.00
_cell.angle_beta   90.00
_cell.angle_gamma   90.00
#
_symmetry.space_group_name_H-M   'P 1'
#
loop_
_entity.id
_entity.type
_entity.pdbx_description
1 polymer ?
#
loop_
_entity_poly.entity_id
_entity_poly.type
_entity_poly.pdbx_seq_one_letter_code
_entity_poly.pdbx_strand_id
1 'polypeptide(L)'
;MYICAGLLLIACTSKKQSFSENDIQGKYDIDFSTYLSELNMESEEDSLGIAFAAILLSQMEMTMQFDGDKLIIDGAPIMKNLVNVFGDTDVQMPMSVAYEIRNDSVLYIKYEENDFEKYGILRKIDDSYDNLQLVVEEDGEKTFLTLRRQEK
;
A
#
# COMPACT_ATOMS: atom_id res chain seq x y z
N MET A 1 0.87 -41.00 -42.34
CA MET A 1 1.99 -40.53 -41.49
C MET A 1 1.43 -39.44 -40.60
N TYR A 2 1.45 -39.69 -39.29
CA TYR A 2 0.95 -38.79 -38.24
C TYR A 2 1.71 -37.45 -38.25
N ILE A 3 1.06 -36.36 -37.84
CA ILE A 3 1.39 -35.67 -36.57
C ILE A 3 0.35 -34.56 -36.32
N CYS A 4 -0.30 -34.68 -35.18
CA CYS A 4 -1.09 -33.67 -34.50
C CYS A 4 -0.30 -32.38 -34.29
N ALA A 5 -0.96 -31.24 -34.45
CA ALA A 5 -0.66 -30.08 -33.63
C ALA A 5 -1.97 -29.39 -33.31
N GLY A 6 -2.63 -29.91 -32.28
CA GLY A 6 -3.74 -29.21 -31.64
C GLY A 6 -3.23 -27.86 -31.14
N LEU A 7 -3.85 -26.79 -31.62
CA LEU A 7 -3.75 -25.48 -31.01
C LEU A 7 -4.33 -25.60 -29.59
N LEU A 8 -3.43 -25.85 -28.65
CA LEU A 8 -3.61 -25.55 -27.24
C LEU A 8 -3.87 -24.04 -27.16
N LEU A 9 -5.15 -23.67 -27.14
CA LEU A 9 -5.59 -22.43 -26.53
C LEU A 9 -5.23 -22.56 -25.05
N ILE A 10 -3.99 -22.19 -24.71
CA ILE A 10 -3.61 -21.83 -23.36
C ILE A 10 -4.43 -20.58 -23.08
N ALA A 11 -5.63 -20.79 -22.52
CA ALA A 11 -6.31 -19.74 -21.79
C ALA A 11 -5.30 -19.27 -20.75
N CYS A 12 -4.73 -18.08 -20.95
CA CYS A 12 -4.07 -17.34 -19.89
C CYS A 12 -5.12 -17.15 -18.80
N THR A 13 -5.16 -18.08 -17.84
CA THR A 13 -5.78 -17.87 -16.54
C THR A 13 -4.84 -16.96 -15.75
N SER A 14 -4.59 -15.76 -16.24
CA SER A 14 -4.30 -14.65 -15.35
C SER A 14 -5.57 -14.49 -14.54
N LYS A 15 -5.61 -15.07 -13.33
CA LYS A 15 -6.62 -14.73 -12.33
C LYS A 15 -6.61 -13.21 -12.25
N LYS A 16 -7.57 -12.57 -12.91
CA LYS A 16 -7.78 -11.12 -12.85
C LYS A 16 -8.06 -10.85 -11.39
N GLN A 17 -7.08 -10.35 -10.64
CA GLN A 17 -7.33 -9.85 -9.29
C GLN A 17 -8.07 -8.54 -9.49
N SER A 18 -9.38 -8.57 -9.78
CA SER A 18 -10.17 -7.34 -9.88
C SER A 18 -10.62 -6.91 -8.49
N PHE A 19 -10.38 -5.64 -8.18
CA PHE A 19 -10.82 -4.97 -6.97
C PHE A 19 -11.80 -3.87 -7.35
N SER A 20 -12.84 -3.68 -6.54
CA SER A 20 -13.68 -2.48 -6.53
C SER A 20 -13.58 -1.77 -5.18
N GLU A 21 -13.97 -0.49 -5.11
CA GLU A 21 -13.98 0.25 -3.83
C GLU A 21 -14.79 -0.49 -2.75
N ASN A 22 -15.86 -1.16 -3.14
CA ASN A 22 -16.76 -1.88 -2.24
C ASN A 22 -16.10 -3.09 -1.57
N ASP A 23 -15.09 -3.69 -2.20
CA ASP A 23 -14.41 -4.88 -1.69
C ASP A 23 -13.49 -4.55 -0.50
N ILE A 24 -12.91 -3.35 -0.51
CA ILE A 24 -11.83 -2.94 0.40
C ILE A 24 -12.31 -2.00 1.50
N GLN A 25 -13.62 -1.79 1.63
CA GLN A 25 -14.20 -0.93 2.68
C GLN A 25 -13.79 -1.40 4.07
N GLY A 26 -13.38 -0.47 4.93
CA GLY A 26 -12.98 -0.76 6.31
C GLY A 26 -11.65 -0.12 6.69
N LYS A 27 -11.24 -0.37 7.94
CA LYS A 27 -10.02 0.16 8.54
C LYS A 27 -8.93 -0.89 8.55
N TYR A 28 -7.71 -0.50 8.17
CA TYR A 28 -6.55 -1.35 8.08
C TYR A 28 -5.40 -0.76 8.87
N ASP A 29 -4.71 -1.59 9.64
CA ASP A 29 -3.40 -1.29 10.20
C ASP A 29 -2.34 -1.38 9.11
N ILE A 30 -1.45 -0.38 9.06
CA ILE A 30 -0.29 -0.38 8.17
C ILE A 30 0.85 -1.10 8.90
N ASP A 31 1.24 -2.25 8.37
CA ASP A 31 2.33 -3.09 8.85
C ASP A 31 3.60 -2.81 8.04
N PHE A 32 4.55 -2.14 8.70
CA PHE A 32 5.85 -1.78 8.16
C PHE A 32 6.87 -2.93 8.17
N SER A 33 6.54 -4.10 8.72
CA SER A 33 7.50 -5.22 8.81
C SER A 33 8.06 -5.64 7.45
N THR A 34 7.24 -5.60 6.40
CA THR A 34 7.67 -5.88 5.02
C THR A 34 8.71 -4.86 4.56
N TYR A 35 8.41 -3.57 4.70
CA TYR A 35 9.33 -2.48 4.37
C TYR A 35 10.65 -2.58 5.15
N LEU A 36 10.59 -2.83 6.46
CA LEU A 36 11.78 -2.99 7.30
C LEU A 36 12.64 -4.20 6.91
N SER A 37 12.02 -5.27 6.41
CA SER A 37 12.76 -6.44 5.93
C SER A 37 13.56 -6.16 4.66
N GLU A 38 13.06 -5.26 3.80
CA GLU A 38 13.73 -4.86 2.56
C GLU A 38 14.91 -3.91 2.82
N LEU A 39 14.76 -2.98 3.77
CA LEU A 39 15.84 -2.04 4.16
C LEU A 39 17.09 -2.75 4.74
N ASN A 40 16.91 -3.92 5.37
CA ASN A 40 18.01 -4.64 6.01
C ASN A 40 18.95 -5.37 5.02
N MET A 41 18.71 -5.30 3.71
CA MET A 41 19.44 -6.13 2.74
C MET A 41 20.60 -5.44 2.01
N GLU A 42 20.78 -4.11 2.07
CA GLU A 42 21.65 -3.42 1.09
C GLU A 42 22.89 -2.67 1.59
N SER A 43 23.09 -2.33 2.87
CA SER A 43 24.37 -1.71 3.28
C SER A 43 24.73 -1.85 4.77
N GLU A 44 26.00 -2.15 5.06
CA GLU A 44 26.56 -2.13 6.42
C GLU A 44 26.87 -0.70 6.91
N GLU A 45 27.05 0.26 6.00
CA GLU A 45 27.52 1.62 6.30
C GLU A 45 26.46 2.50 7.00
N ASP A 46 25.15 2.22 6.87
CA ASP A 46 24.06 2.98 7.49
C ASP A 46 23.26 2.22 8.57
N SER A 47 23.84 1.11 9.07
CA SER A 47 23.18 0.16 9.97
C SER A 47 22.56 0.78 11.24
N LEU A 48 23.16 1.83 11.82
CA LEU A 48 22.62 2.52 13.00
C LEU A 48 21.38 3.37 12.67
N GLY A 49 21.37 4.05 11.53
CA GLY A 49 20.24 4.84 11.08
C GLY A 49 19.05 3.95 10.74
N ILE A 50 19.30 2.85 10.02
CA ILE A 50 18.30 1.84 9.68
C ILE A 50 17.75 1.17 10.93
N ALA A 51 18.59 0.80 11.91
CA ALA A 51 18.13 0.22 13.17
C ALA A 51 17.23 1.19 13.96
N PHE A 52 17.57 2.49 13.98
CA PHE A 52 16.74 3.49 14.65
C PHE A 52 15.40 3.68 13.93
N ALA A 53 15.41 3.77 12.60
CA ALA A 53 14.20 3.82 11.79
C ALA A 53 13.32 2.59 12.00
N ALA A 54 13.91 1.39 12.09
CA ALA A 54 13.21 0.15 12.37
C ALA A 54 12.55 0.14 13.75
N ILE A 55 13.26 0.59 14.78
CA ILE A 55 12.70 0.72 16.14
C ILE A 55 11.53 1.70 16.12
N LEU A 56 11.69 2.86 15.49
CA LEU A 56 10.61 3.83 15.38
C LEU A 56 9.40 3.23 14.67
N LEU A 57 9.57 2.75 13.44
CA LEU A 57 8.52 2.15 12.60
C LEU A 57 7.80 0.98 13.30
N SER A 58 8.53 0.15 14.07
CA SER A 58 7.94 -0.96 14.82
C SER A 58 7.00 -0.54 15.96
N GLN A 59 7.13 0.70 16.44
CA GLN A 59 6.30 1.27 17.50
C GLN A 59 5.17 2.16 16.94
N MET A 60 5.11 2.33 15.61
CA MET A 60 4.14 3.25 15.01
C MET A 60 2.84 2.53 14.70
N GLU A 61 1.76 3.12 15.19
CA GLU A 61 0.40 2.75 14.82
C GLU A 61 -0.08 3.73 13.74
N MET A 62 -0.28 3.20 12.54
CA MET A 62 -0.86 3.92 11.42
C MET A 62 -2.01 3.11 10.85
N THR A 63 -3.03 3.82 10.42
CA THR A 63 -4.22 3.20 9.85
C THR A 63 -4.62 3.85 8.54
N MET A 64 -5.10 3.02 7.63
CA MET A 64 -5.70 3.40 6.37
C MET A 64 -7.14 2.93 6.38
N GLN A 65 -8.09 3.85 6.27
CA GLN A 65 -9.51 3.54 6.25
C GLN A 65 -10.11 3.93 4.90
N PHE A 66 -10.69 2.93 4.23
CA PHE A 66 -11.51 3.11 3.04
C PHE A 66 -12.98 3.23 3.49
N ASP A 67 -13.57 4.42 3.32
CA ASP A 67 -14.93 4.75 3.76
C ASP A 67 -15.69 5.46 2.64
N GLY A 68 -16.52 4.70 1.92
CA GLY A 68 -17.17 5.17 0.71
C GLY A 68 -16.15 5.57 -0.35
N ASP A 69 -16.19 6.84 -0.74
CA ASP A 69 -15.29 7.50 -1.70
C ASP A 69 -14.08 8.19 -1.03
N LYS A 70 -13.93 8.03 0.30
CA LYS A 70 -12.86 8.65 1.07
C LYS A 70 -11.83 7.64 1.56
N LEU A 71 -10.57 8.03 1.43
CA LEU A 71 -9.43 7.40 2.07
C LEU A 71 -9.02 8.28 3.24
N ILE A 72 -9.03 7.71 4.44
CA ILE A 72 -8.60 8.38 5.67
C ILE A 72 -7.30 7.73 6.11
N ILE A 73 -6.24 8.51 6.23
CA ILE A 73 -4.97 8.05 6.81
C ILE A 73 -4.83 8.72 8.16
N ASP A 74 -4.66 7.92 9.20
CA ASP A 74 -4.54 8.36 10.58
C ASP A 74 -3.34 7.69 11.24
N GLY A 75 -2.75 8.35 12.24
CA GLY A 75 -1.57 7.86 12.91
C GLY A 75 -1.26 8.60 14.20
N ALA A 76 -0.44 7.98 15.05
CA ALA A 76 -0.06 8.54 16.33
C ALA A 76 0.58 9.95 16.20
N PRO A 77 0.50 10.83 17.21
CA PRO A 77 1.09 12.18 17.16
C PRO A 77 2.60 12.21 16.86
N ILE A 78 3.34 11.17 17.25
CA ILE A 78 4.76 11.03 16.94
C ILE A 78 4.99 10.95 15.42
N MET A 79 4.01 10.46 14.68
CA MET A 79 4.06 10.31 13.23
C MET A 79 3.88 11.63 12.49
N LYS A 80 2.94 12.46 12.96
CA LYS A 80 2.82 13.84 12.49
C LYS A 80 4.17 14.56 12.61
N ASN A 81 4.82 14.41 13.77
CA ASN A 81 6.13 15.02 13.98
C ASN A 81 7.21 14.43 13.07
N LEU A 82 7.19 13.12 12.80
CA LEU A 82 8.15 12.46 11.92
C LEU A 82 7.98 12.93 10.46
N VAL A 83 6.76 12.83 9.92
CA VAL A 83 6.43 13.26 8.55
C VAL A 83 6.73 14.75 8.35
N ASN A 84 6.46 15.59 9.35
CA ASN A 84 6.76 17.02 9.28
C ASN A 84 8.24 17.36 9.46
N VAL A 85 9.04 16.50 10.11
CA VAL A 85 10.48 16.70 10.30
C VAL A 85 11.28 16.24 9.08
N PHE A 86 10.82 15.18 8.40
CA PHE A 86 11.50 14.61 7.24
C PHE A 86 10.85 14.95 5.90
N GLY A 87 9.64 15.49 5.90
CA GLY A 87 8.92 15.96 4.72
C GLY A 87 8.90 17.48 4.63
N ASP A 88 8.89 18.00 3.40
CA ASP A 88 8.81 19.44 3.12
C ASP A 88 7.38 20.02 3.30
N THR A 89 6.43 19.22 3.79
CA THR A 89 5.01 19.56 3.90
C THR A 89 4.49 19.30 5.31
N ASP A 90 3.80 20.29 5.90
CA ASP A 90 3.10 20.13 7.19
C ASP A 90 1.84 19.27 6.97
N VAL A 91 1.95 17.98 7.27
CA VAL A 91 0.85 17.02 7.15
C VAL A 91 0.02 17.03 8.43
N GLN A 92 -1.25 17.38 8.30
CA GLN A 92 -2.21 17.25 9.40
C GLN A 92 -2.86 15.86 9.35
N MET A 93 -2.77 15.13 10.46
CA MET A 93 -3.44 13.85 10.67
C MET A 93 -4.66 14.03 11.60
N PRO A 94 -5.77 13.32 11.37
CA PRO A 94 -6.00 12.44 10.22
C PRO A 94 -6.15 13.24 8.92
N MET A 95 -5.56 12.73 7.85
CA MET A 95 -5.80 13.24 6.49
C MET A 95 -6.97 12.49 5.86
N SER A 96 -7.82 13.20 5.14
CA SER A 96 -8.93 12.61 4.39
C SER A 96 -8.89 13.11 2.95
N VAL A 97 -8.83 12.18 2.01
CA VAL A 97 -8.73 12.46 0.57
C VAL A 97 -9.75 11.62 -0.19
N ALA A 98 -10.14 12.07 -1.38
CA ALA A 98 -10.94 11.23 -2.26
C ALA A 98 -10.05 10.13 -2.86
N TYR A 99 -10.61 8.94 -3.08
CA TYR A 99 -9.89 7.85 -3.76
C TYR A 99 -10.77 7.10 -4.76
N GLU A 100 -10.13 6.43 -5.71
CA GLU A 100 -10.77 5.53 -6.65
C GLU A 100 -9.86 4.32 -6.91
N ILE A 101 -10.47 3.16 -7.21
CA ILE A 101 -9.74 1.99 -7.69
C ILE A 101 -9.99 1.82 -9.19
N ARG A 102 -8.93 1.98 -9.99
CA ARG A 102 -8.99 1.80 -11.45
C ARG A 102 -8.12 0.63 -11.89
N ASN A 103 -8.37 0.13 -13.11
CA ASN A 103 -7.57 -0.92 -13.73
C ASN A 103 -7.36 -2.15 -12.82
N ASP A 104 -8.41 -2.58 -12.13
CA ASP A 104 -8.42 -3.81 -11.35
C ASP A 104 -7.34 -3.86 -10.23
N SER A 105 -6.94 -2.74 -9.59
CA SER A 105 -6.09 -2.73 -8.36
C SER A 105 -5.40 -1.38 -8.09
N VAL A 106 -5.40 -0.48 -9.07
CA VAL A 106 -4.61 0.74 -8.98
C VAL A 106 -5.36 1.77 -8.16
N LEU A 107 -4.78 2.15 -7.02
CA LEU A 107 -5.29 3.16 -6.11
C LEU A 107 -4.90 4.54 -6.62
N TYR A 108 -5.90 5.35 -6.93
CA TYR A 108 -5.77 6.77 -7.24
C TYR A 108 -6.27 7.58 -6.06
N ILE A 109 -5.58 8.67 -5.74
CA ILE A 109 -6.01 9.62 -4.70
C ILE A 109 -6.07 11.03 -5.28
N LYS A 110 -6.92 11.86 -4.69
CA LYS A 110 -7.08 13.27 -5.06
C LYS A 110 -6.94 14.13 -3.82
N TYR A 111 -5.91 14.97 -3.81
CA TYR A 111 -5.70 16.00 -2.81
C TYR A 111 -6.40 17.30 -3.25
N GLU A 112 -7.32 17.80 -2.41
CA GLU A 112 -8.02 19.08 -2.64
C GLU A 112 -8.62 19.20 -4.06
N GLU A 113 -8.25 20.25 -4.81
CA GLU A 113 -8.78 20.51 -6.15
C GLU A 113 -8.01 19.80 -7.28
N ASN A 114 -6.91 19.10 -6.97
CA ASN A 114 -6.07 18.45 -7.98
C ASN A 114 -6.78 17.30 -8.71
N ASP A 115 -6.19 16.81 -9.80
CA ASP A 115 -6.69 15.61 -10.47
C ASP A 115 -6.34 14.34 -9.67
N PHE A 116 -7.01 13.24 -10.00
CA PHE A 116 -6.68 11.94 -9.43
C PHE A 116 -5.30 11.47 -9.91
N GLU A 117 -4.40 11.25 -8.96
CA GLU A 117 -3.04 10.78 -9.20
C GLU A 117 -2.88 9.35 -8.71
N LYS A 118 -2.04 8.57 -9.40
CA LYS A 118 -1.74 7.21 -9.00
C LYS A 118 -0.93 7.25 -7.70
N TYR A 119 -1.48 6.66 -6.65
CA TYR A 119 -0.78 6.50 -5.38
C TYR A 119 -0.05 5.16 -5.29
N GLY A 120 -0.70 4.08 -5.72
CA GLY A 120 -0.11 2.74 -5.60
C GLY A 120 -0.95 1.64 -6.22
N ILE A 121 -0.53 0.40 -6.00
CA ILE A 121 -1.22 -0.80 -6.46
C ILE A 121 -1.59 -1.63 -5.23
N LEU A 122 -2.87 -1.94 -5.07
CA LEU A 122 -3.36 -2.85 -4.04
C LEU A 122 -3.36 -4.30 -4.57
N ARG A 123 -2.79 -5.21 -3.80
CA ARG A 123 -2.73 -6.64 -4.13
C ARG A 123 -3.34 -7.47 -3.01
N LYS A 124 -3.98 -8.57 -3.39
CA LYS A 124 -4.48 -9.58 -2.45
C LYS A 124 -3.30 -10.41 -1.99
N ILE A 125 -3.18 -10.57 -0.68
CA ILE A 125 -2.25 -11.54 -0.09
C ILE A 125 -2.93 -12.90 0.02
N ASP A 126 -4.23 -12.93 0.29
CA ASP A 126 -5.05 -14.13 0.40
C ASP A 126 -6.40 -13.98 -0.34
N ASP A 127 -7.27 -14.99 -0.24
CA ASP A 127 -8.59 -14.97 -0.89
C ASP A 127 -9.58 -14.01 -0.19
N SER A 128 -9.24 -13.49 1.00
CA SER A 128 -9.99 -12.47 1.72
C SER A 128 -9.47 -11.06 1.39
N TYR A 129 -10.20 -10.03 1.81
CA TYR A 129 -9.72 -8.64 1.78
C TYR A 129 -9.26 -8.18 3.17
N ASP A 130 -8.90 -9.13 4.03
CA ASP A 130 -8.43 -8.85 5.38
C ASP A 130 -6.94 -8.53 5.38
N ASN A 131 -6.19 -9.04 4.39
CA ASN A 131 -4.79 -8.70 4.19
C ASN A 131 -4.55 -8.23 2.75
N LEU A 132 -4.12 -6.98 2.61
CA LEU A 132 -3.73 -6.39 1.34
C LEU A 132 -2.24 -6.04 1.36
N GLN A 133 -1.62 -6.01 0.19
CA GLN A 133 -0.30 -5.42 0.01
C GLN A 133 -0.47 -4.15 -0.83
N LEU A 134 -0.06 -3.01 -0.28
CA LEU A 134 0.09 -1.76 -1.01
C LEU A 134 1.52 -1.68 -1.56
N VAL A 135 1.61 -1.50 -2.87
CA VAL A 135 2.88 -1.27 -3.57
C VAL A 135 2.90 0.17 -4.07
N VAL A 136 3.79 0.97 -3.52
CA VAL A 136 4.06 2.35 -3.95
C VAL A 136 5.32 2.34 -4.80
N GLU A 137 5.33 3.08 -5.89
CA GLU A 137 6.49 3.19 -6.78
C GLU A 137 6.85 4.66 -6.93
N GLU A 138 8.06 5.03 -6.52
CA GLU A 138 8.59 6.39 -6.54
C GLU A 138 10.02 6.33 -7.12
N ASP A 139 10.29 7.14 -8.14
CA ASP A 139 11.58 7.17 -8.86
C ASP A 139 12.12 5.81 -9.33
N GLY A 140 11.23 4.84 -9.56
CA GLY A 140 11.55 3.48 -10.00
C GLY A 140 11.84 2.50 -8.86
N GLU A 141 11.89 2.97 -7.61
CA GLU A 141 11.97 2.14 -6.42
C GLU A 141 10.56 1.75 -5.95
N LYS A 142 10.44 0.53 -5.40
CA LYS A 142 9.17 -0.01 -4.96
C LYS A 142 9.18 -0.24 -3.46
N THR A 143 8.20 0.33 -2.79
CA THR A 143 7.95 0.16 -1.37
C THR A 143 6.74 -0.74 -1.17
N PHE A 144 6.90 -1.76 -0.33
CA PHE A 144 5.86 -2.74 -0.04
C PHE A 144 5.37 -2.57 1.41
N LEU A 145 4.08 -2.28 1.55
CA LEU A 145 3.41 -2.16 2.84
C LEU A 145 2.30 -3.22 2.94
N THR A 146 2.23 -3.89 4.08
CA THR A 146 1.12 -4.81 4.35
C THR A 146 0.02 -4.03 5.06
N LEU A 147 -1.23 -4.21 4.63
CA LEU A 147 -2.42 -3.62 5.24
C LEU A 147 -3.23 -4.76 5.87
N ARG A 148 -3.46 -4.70 7.18
CA ARG A 148 -4.21 -5.73 7.93
C ARG A 148 -5.52 -5.14 8.44
N ARG A 149 -6.65 -5.71 8.02
CA ARG A 149 -7.97 -5.24 8.41
C ARG A 149 -8.15 -5.38 9.92
N GLN A 150 -8.62 -4.33 10.57
CA GLN A 150 -9.04 -4.38 11.96
C GLN A 150 -10.33 -5.22 12.06
N GLU A 151 -10.40 -6.13 13.02
CA GLU A 151 -11.64 -6.88 13.28
C GLU A 151 -12.79 -5.89 13.60
N LYS A 152 -13.98 -6.18 13.06
CA LYS A 152 -15.19 -5.35 13.23
C LYS A 152 -15.72 -5.35 14.66
#